data_AF-A0A090R083-F1
#
_entry.id   AF-A0A090R083-F1
#
_cell.length_a   1.000
_cell.length_b   1.000
_cell.length_c   1.000
_cell.angle_alpha   90.00
_cell.angle_beta   90.00
_cell.angle_gamma   90.00
#
_symmetry.space_group_name_H-M   'P 1'
#
loop_
_entity.id
_entity.type
_entity.pdbx_description
1 polymer ?
#
loop_
_entity_poly.entity_id
_entity_poly.type
_entity_poly.pdbx_seq_one_letter_code
_entity_poly.pdbx_strand_id
1 'polypeptide(L)'
;MIIRLLLTVFLTFIAVLGPPAWANESDNAARATQLTDRIEALQAQTNTPETLKQLDLLLNAQEELDKTDEFEQLTQNYRQLVETFPERTAELKQRIANFAVTEFPDFSQMDHDELTLAIADEDRILKQLEQARSNSKNELLDIERGIDDFSYLSSQLREQIKKEETALKQSENKPDGKDNLLIHQITHQYLLSQLAMLEAQQLSAGNRRTLVKQHIQLSNLEIDARQAYRNNLQRELSRELLRGDDDKTQAPTSPTQDISEQPQALHQLLLNNKRYHSALKAIDRHVEQVKQQQTNTREHIQVVEKTAADLDTMAEWLKLSPAFSENLRTRINRLPANPPITTLDKDIAQNQIKKYEYQQLHDTLRDRTTLPLDPTLNDKEQQQAKTLMADNLKLLTQLIDQTDTLIYQQATLKVSYERLNSNLNDLRIQANKQLFWAPDTNPLSLNLAQATWEKLKWFFSPFQWVGFIAFPSSIDKTPLFVALGGIALLIGGLSLVRRYWKRFLRDTSKKIGKVTQDKFRYSYSNVFFAFCLAWPIPLMVGLAGLIFSSAWQYPFVHHFGQALTIPMALVMFCFVRELVRPEGLLISHFAGIRIWLPAPLVTINA
;
A
#
# COMPACT_ATOMS: atom_id res chain seq x y z
N MET A 1 -52.92 2.94 -38.39
CA MET A 1 -53.66 1.71 -38.04
C MET A 1 -52.70 0.55 -37.77
N ILE A 2 -51.71 0.30 -38.63
CA ILE A 2 -50.71 -0.79 -38.49
C ILE A 2 -49.83 -0.66 -37.23
N ILE A 3 -49.44 0.56 -36.84
CA ILE A 3 -48.60 0.79 -35.64
C ILE A 3 -49.37 0.49 -34.34
N ARG A 4 -50.68 0.80 -34.26
CA ARG A 4 -51.50 0.44 -33.10
C ARG A 4 -51.71 -1.07 -32.99
N LEU A 5 -51.83 -1.76 -34.12
CA LEU A 5 -51.98 -3.22 -34.15
C LEU A 5 -50.67 -3.93 -33.71
N LEU A 6 -49.51 -3.41 -34.12
CA LEU A 6 -48.20 -3.92 -33.70
C LEU A 6 -47.95 -3.68 -32.21
N LEU A 7 -48.36 -2.53 -31.67
CA LEU A 7 -48.20 -2.21 -30.25
C LEU A 7 -49.13 -3.07 -29.37
N THR A 8 -50.37 -3.34 -29.82
CA THR A 8 -51.28 -4.24 -29.10
C THR A 8 -50.81 -5.69 -29.17
N VAL A 9 -50.28 -6.16 -30.31
CA VAL A 9 -49.73 -7.51 -30.44
C VAL A 9 -48.49 -7.70 -29.57
N PHE A 10 -47.62 -6.67 -29.47
CA PHE A 10 -46.43 -6.71 -28.61
C PHE A 10 -46.79 -6.68 -27.11
N LEU A 11 -47.79 -5.90 -26.71
CA LEU A 11 -48.30 -5.88 -25.33
C LEU A 11 -49.02 -7.18 -24.95
N THR A 12 -49.77 -7.81 -25.87
CA THR A 12 -50.37 -9.12 -25.62
C THR A 12 -49.36 -10.26 -25.62
N PHE A 13 -48.24 -10.13 -26.34
CA PHE A 13 -47.19 -11.15 -26.36
C PHE A 13 -46.35 -11.14 -25.07
N ILE A 14 -46.20 -9.97 -24.42
CA ILE A 14 -45.54 -9.85 -23.10
C ILE A 14 -46.45 -10.38 -21.97
N ALA A 15 -47.77 -10.28 -22.12
CA ALA A 15 -48.73 -10.79 -21.12
C ALA A 15 -48.89 -12.33 -21.12
N VAL A 16 -48.46 -13.04 -22.17
CA VAL A 16 -48.65 -14.50 -22.32
C VAL A 16 -47.38 -15.32 -22.01
N LEU A 17 -46.21 -14.68 -21.85
CA LEU A 17 -44.94 -15.36 -21.61
C LEU A 17 -44.38 -15.24 -20.18
N GLY A 18 -45.12 -14.63 -19.25
CA GLY A 18 -44.82 -14.71 -17.82
C GLY A 18 -45.80 -15.65 -17.12
N PRO A 19 -45.37 -16.67 -16.35
CA PRO A 19 -46.30 -17.38 -15.49
C PRO A 19 -46.96 -16.37 -14.54
N PRO A 20 -48.29 -16.44 -14.32
CA PRO A 20 -48.97 -15.54 -13.41
C PRO A 20 -48.44 -15.78 -11.99
N ALA A 21 -47.75 -14.79 -11.43
CA ALA A 21 -47.16 -14.86 -10.08
C ALA A 21 -48.19 -15.23 -8.99
N TRP A 22 -49.46 -14.87 -9.19
CA TRP A 22 -50.58 -15.19 -8.29
C TRP A 22 -50.96 -16.68 -8.23
N ALA A 23 -50.58 -17.48 -9.23
CA ALA A 23 -50.86 -18.92 -9.23
C ALA A 23 -49.84 -19.72 -8.39
N ASN A 24 -48.60 -19.22 -8.28
CA ASN A 24 -47.55 -19.88 -7.50
C ASN A 24 -47.69 -19.60 -5.99
N GLU A 25 -48.11 -18.40 -5.61
CA GLU A 25 -48.28 -18.01 -4.20
C GLU A 25 -49.37 -18.85 -3.51
N SER A 26 -50.46 -19.18 -4.22
CA SER A 26 -51.51 -20.09 -3.72
C SER A 26 -51.07 -21.54 -3.62
N ASP A 27 -50.12 -21.98 -4.46
CA ASP A 27 -49.62 -23.36 -4.50
C ASP A 27 -48.53 -23.57 -3.44
N ASN A 28 -47.68 -22.56 -3.19
CA ASN A 28 -46.71 -22.55 -2.10
C ASN A 28 -47.39 -22.58 -0.73
N ALA A 29 -48.45 -21.78 -0.52
CA ALA A 29 -49.22 -21.79 0.72
C ALA A 29 -49.87 -23.17 0.98
N ALA A 30 -50.40 -23.82 -0.06
CA ALA A 30 -50.95 -25.16 0.03
C ALA A 30 -49.87 -26.21 0.38
N ARG A 31 -48.69 -26.12 -0.24
CA ARG A 31 -47.53 -26.99 0.06
C ARG A 31 -47.01 -26.77 1.47
N ALA A 32 -46.97 -25.52 1.96
CA ALA A 32 -46.59 -25.19 3.33
C ALA A 32 -47.50 -25.91 4.35
N THR A 33 -48.83 -25.81 4.17
CA THR A 33 -49.79 -26.53 5.04
C THR A 33 -49.64 -28.05 4.97
N GLN A 34 -49.39 -28.61 3.78
CA GLN A 34 -49.16 -30.05 3.63
C GLN A 34 -47.87 -30.50 4.32
N LEU A 35 -46.82 -29.68 4.28
CA LEU A 35 -45.54 -29.96 4.90
C LEU A 35 -45.63 -29.89 6.43
N THR A 36 -46.29 -28.86 6.98
CA THR A 36 -46.49 -28.72 8.43
C THR A 36 -47.31 -29.87 9.01
N ASP A 37 -48.41 -30.24 8.34
CA ASP A 37 -49.24 -31.38 8.76
C ASP A 37 -48.44 -32.69 8.77
N ARG A 38 -47.51 -32.86 7.81
CA ARG A 38 -46.66 -34.05 7.70
C ARG A 38 -45.56 -34.10 8.75
N ILE A 39 -44.95 -32.95 9.05
CA ILE A 39 -43.96 -32.80 10.11
C ILE A 39 -44.59 -33.11 11.48
N GLU A 40 -45.78 -32.55 11.76
CA GLU A 40 -46.51 -32.83 13.01
C GLU A 40 -46.90 -34.31 13.13
N ALA A 41 -47.36 -34.93 12.04
CA ALA A 41 -47.70 -36.35 12.00
C ALA A 41 -46.49 -37.28 12.23
N LEU A 42 -45.29 -36.88 11.80
CA LEU A 42 -44.05 -37.65 11.99
C LEU A 42 -43.42 -37.40 13.36
N GLN A 43 -43.56 -36.20 13.94
CA GLN A 43 -43.16 -35.89 15.31
C GLN A 43 -44.00 -36.65 16.35
N ALA A 44 -45.25 -36.98 16.03
CA ALA A 44 -46.13 -37.78 16.87
C ALA A 44 -45.82 -39.30 16.85
N GLN A 45 -44.95 -39.78 15.93
CA GLN A 45 -44.56 -41.19 15.83
C GLN A 45 -43.30 -41.50 16.66
N THR A 46 -43.04 -42.80 16.92
CA THR A 46 -41.88 -43.23 17.72
C THR A 46 -40.56 -42.91 16.99
N ASN A 47 -39.58 -42.35 17.72
CA ASN A 47 -38.27 -41.96 17.19
C ASN A 47 -37.44 -43.17 16.75
N THR A 48 -37.59 -43.56 15.49
CA THR A 48 -36.73 -44.54 14.81
C THR A 48 -35.69 -43.80 13.96
N PRO A 49 -34.53 -44.41 13.67
CA PRO A 49 -33.51 -43.77 12.83
C PRO A 49 -33.99 -43.47 11.39
N GLU A 50 -35.05 -44.12 10.91
CA GLU A 50 -35.65 -43.83 9.61
C GLU A 50 -36.63 -42.65 9.67
N THR A 51 -37.46 -42.56 10.72
CA THR A 51 -38.37 -41.42 10.92
C THR A 51 -37.62 -40.11 11.19
N LEU A 52 -36.48 -40.17 11.90
CA LEU A 52 -35.61 -39.00 12.10
C LEU A 52 -34.99 -38.49 10.79
N LYS A 53 -34.60 -39.38 9.86
CA LYS A 53 -34.06 -38.98 8.56
C LYS A 53 -35.12 -38.34 7.66
N GLN A 54 -36.33 -38.89 7.65
CA GLN A 54 -37.45 -38.30 6.90
C GLN A 54 -37.87 -36.94 7.46
N LEU A 55 -37.86 -36.81 8.79
CA LEU A 55 -38.13 -35.55 9.46
C LEU A 55 -37.08 -34.49 9.14
N ASP A 56 -35.79 -34.84 9.11
CA ASP A 56 -34.71 -33.93 8.70
C ASP A 56 -34.89 -33.46 7.24
N LEU A 57 -35.20 -34.37 6.31
CA LEU A 57 -35.49 -34.01 4.92
C LEU A 57 -36.69 -33.05 4.77
N LEU A 58 -37.76 -33.25 5.56
CA LEU A 58 -38.91 -32.36 5.55
C LEU A 58 -38.64 -31.01 6.20
N LEU A 59 -37.84 -30.96 7.27
CA LEU A 59 -37.42 -29.69 7.87
C LEU A 59 -36.53 -28.88 6.92
N ASN A 60 -35.64 -29.53 6.18
CA ASN A 60 -34.85 -28.86 5.13
C ASN A 60 -35.75 -28.32 4.01
N ALA A 61 -36.75 -29.09 3.57
CA ALA A 61 -37.73 -28.61 2.60
C ALA A 61 -38.55 -27.41 3.12
N GLN A 62 -38.80 -27.34 4.44
CA GLN A 62 -39.44 -26.18 5.05
C GLN A 62 -38.55 -24.92 4.93
N GLU A 63 -37.26 -25.05 5.25
CA GLU A 63 -36.30 -23.94 5.11
C GLU A 63 -36.16 -23.48 3.65
N GLU A 64 -36.16 -24.42 2.70
CA GLU A 64 -36.16 -24.10 1.26
C GLU A 64 -37.43 -23.32 0.85
N LEU A 65 -38.59 -23.65 1.42
CA LEU A 65 -39.83 -22.94 1.14
C LEU A 65 -39.80 -21.51 1.72
N ASP A 66 -39.32 -21.31 2.94
CA ASP A 66 -39.19 -19.98 3.56
C ASP A 66 -38.26 -19.08 2.74
N LYS A 67 -37.12 -19.62 2.27
CA LYS A 67 -36.20 -18.89 1.39
C LYS A 67 -36.78 -18.59 0.01
N THR A 68 -37.68 -19.44 -0.49
CA THR A 68 -38.38 -19.20 -1.75
C THR A 68 -39.19 -17.91 -1.67
N ASP A 69 -39.93 -17.71 -0.58
CA ASP A 69 -40.70 -16.49 -0.36
C ASP A 69 -39.78 -15.26 -0.23
N GLU A 70 -38.64 -15.38 0.46
CA GLU A 70 -37.63 -14.32 0.55
C GLU A 70 -37.08 -13.95 -0.85
N PHE A 71 -36.76 -14.93 -1.68
CA PHE A 71 -36.29 -14.70 -3.05
C PHE A 71 -37.35 -14.05 -3.93
N GLU A 72 -38.61 -14.43 -3.80
CA GLU A 72 -39.72 -13.80 -4.52
C GLU A 72 -39.90 -12.34 -4.09
N GLN A 73 -39.82 -12.03 -2.79
CA GLN A 73 -39.84 -10.65 -2.29
C GLN A 73 -38.67 -9.81 -2.82
N LEU A 74 -37.44 -10.35 -2.78
CA LEU A 74 -36.26 -9.67 -3.34
C LEU A 74 -36.40 -9.44 -4.86
N THR A 75 -36.96 -10.41 -5.58
CA THR A 75 -37.25 -10.29 -7.01
C THR A 75 -38.21 -9.13 -7.29
N GLN A 76 -39.28 -9.01 -6.49
CA GLN A 76 -40.24 -7.91 -6.61
C GLN A 76 -39.58 -6.56 -6.29
N ASN A 77 -38.75 -6.48 -5.25
CA ASN A 77 -38.01 -5.27 -4.90
C ASN A 77 -37.10 -4.79 -6.04
N TYR A 78 -36.40 -5.71 -6.71
CA TYR A 78 -35.56 -5.36 -7.86
C TYR A 78 -36.38 -4.88 -9.05
N ARG A 79 -37.54 -5.48 -9.32
CA ARG A 79 -38.45 -5.03 -10.38
C ARG A 79 -39.02 -3.65 -10.09
N GLN A 80 -39.49 -3.40 -8.87
CA GLN A 80 -39.97 -2.09 -8.43
C GLN A 80 -38.87 -1.02 -8.50
N LEU A 81 -37.62 -1.36 -8.21
CA LEU A 81 -36.49 -0.45 -8.37
C LEU A 81 -36.31 -0.05 -9.83
N VAL A 82 -36.42 -0.99 -10.76
CA VAL A 82 -36.33 -0.70 -12.20
C VAL A 82 -37.45 0.23 -12.66
N GLU A 83 -38.67 0.02 -12.17
CA GLU A 83 -39.82 0.89 -12.48
C GLU A 83 -39.66 2.31 -11.91
N THR A 84 -39.22 2.43 -10.64
CA THR A 84 -39.08 3.72 -9.95
C THR A 84 -37.73 4.42 -10.21
N PHE A 85 -36.82 3.79 -10.95
CA PHE A 85 -35.48 4.33 -11.24
C PHE A 85 -35.49 5.74 -11.87
N PRO A 86 -36.32 6.04 -12.90
CA PRO A 86 -36.31 7.35 -13.53
C PRO A 86 -36.66 8.49 -12.57
N GLU A 87 -37.59 8.25 -11.65
CA GLU A 87 -38.01 9.22 -10.63
C GLU A 87 -36.88 9.44 -9.61
N ARG A 88 -36.34 8.34 -9.04
CA ARG A 88 -35.26 8.39 -8.05
C ARG A 88 -34.00 9.08 -8.58
N THR A 89 -33.62 8.79 -9.83
CA THR A 89 -32.42 9.41 -10.42
C THR A 89 -32.63 10.90 -10.74
N ALA A 90 -33.84 11.30 -11.13
CA ALA A 90 -34.17 12.71 -11.36
C ALA A 90 -34.11 13.51 -10.05
N GLU A 91 -34.70 12.97 -8.98
CA GLU A 91 -34.66 13.57 -7.65
C GLU A 91 -33.21 13.77 -7.15
N LEU A 92 -32.38 12.72 -7.26
CA LEU A 92 -30.97 12.80 -6.84
C LEU A 92 -30.18 13.83 -7.65
N LYS A 93 -30.37 13.86 -8.98
CA LYS A 93 -29.72 14.86 -9.83
C LYS A 93 -30.13 16.29 -9.47
N GLN A 94 -31.41 16.50 -9.14
CA GLN A 94 -31.90 17.81 -8.71
C GLN A 94 -31.26 18.22 -7.36
N ARG A 95 -31.18 17.30 -6.40
CA ARG A 95 -30.49 17.56 -5.11
C ARG A 95 -29.02 17.93 -5.31
N ILE A 96 -28.31 17.19 -6.17
CA ILE A 96 -26.91 17.47 -6.51
C ILE A 96 -26.77 18.85 -7.16
N ALA A 97 -27.66 19.20 -8.11
CA ALA A 97 -27.61 20.50 -8.79
C ALA A 97 -27.90 21.67 -7.85
N ASN A 98 -28.82 21.49 -6.90
CA ASN A 98 -29.20 22.52 -5.93
C ASN A 98 -28.13 22.77 -4.85
N PHE A 99 -27.13 21.90 -4.71
CA PHE A 99 -26.07 22.00 -3.70
C PHE A 99 -25.02 23.10 -4.01
N ALA A 100 -25.21 23.88 -5.08
CA ALA A 100 -24.19 24.75 -5.66
C ALA A 100 -23.89 26.07 -4.92
N VAL A 101 -24.56 26.40 -3.81
CA VAL A 101 -24.26 27.63 -3.04
C VAL A 101 -24.47 27.39 -1.55
N THR A 102 -23.39 27.16 -0.80
CA THR A 102 -23.44 27.17 0.67
C THR A 102 -23.13 28.59 1.14
N GLU A 103 -24.17 29.37 1.46
CA GLU A 103 -23.98 30.60 2.24
C GLU A 103 -23.66 30.20 3.68
N PHE A 104 -22.52 30.64 4.20
CA PHE A 104 -22.14 30.40 5.58
C PHE A 104 -22.83 31.43 6.48
N PRO A 105 -23.45 31.00 7.59
CA PRO A 105 -23.94 31.94 8.59
C PRO A 105 -22.79 32.75 9.19
N ASP A 106 -23.09 33.95 9.69
CA ASP A 106 -22.11 34.79 10.36
C ASP A 106 -21.82 34.25 11.77
N PHE A 107 -20.58 33.83 12.00
CA PHE A 107 -20.12 33.21 13.25
C PHE A 107 -19.56 34.22 14.26
N SER A 108 -19.56 35.52 13.95
CA SER A 108 -18.90 36.56 14.75
C SER A 108 -19.51 36.82 16.13
N GLN A 109 -20.65 36.20 16.46
CA GLN A 109 -21.38 36.38 17.73
C GLN A 109 -21.28 35.18 18.70
N MET A 110 -20.64 34.07 18.31
CA MET A 110 -20.53 32.87 19.15
C MET A 110 -19.35 32.98 20.13
N ASP A 111 -19.53 32.50 21.37
CA ASP A 111 -18.48 32.43 22.40
C ASP A 111 -17.58 31.18 22.24
N HIS A 112 -16.41 31.16 22.89
CA HIS A 112 -15.41 30.09 22.78
C HIS A 112 -15.97 28.68 23.04
N ASP A 113 -16.77 28.54 24.09
CA ASP A 113 -17.40 27.26 24.47
C ASP A 113 -18.49 26.86 23.46
N GLU A 114 -19.17 27.82 22.84
CA GLU A 114 -20.18 27.57 21.81
C GLU A 114 -19.52 27.15 20.48
N LEU A 115 -18.41 27.77 20.10
CA LEU A 115 -17.63 27.41 18.91
C LEU A 115 -17.00 26.03 19.03
N THR A 116 -16.45 25.67 20.19
CA THR A 116 -15.88 24.34 20.42
C THR A 116 -16.95 23.25 20.39
N LEU A 117 -18.14 23.50 20.96
CA LEU A 117 -19.27 22.58 20.89
C LEU A 117 -19.80 22.43 19.46
N ALA A 118 -19.90 23.53 18.70
CA ALA A 118 -20.32 23.50 17.30
C ALA A 118 -19.34 22.72 16.41
N ILE A 119 -18.03 22.85 16.63
CA ILE A 119 -17.01 22.04 15.94
C ILE A 119 -17.17 20.55 16.27
N ALA A 120 -17.43 20.21 17.54
CA ALA A 120 -17.61 18.83 17.96
C ALA A 120 -18.87 18.18 17.34
N ASP A 121 -19.97 18.93 17.22
CA ASP A 121 -21.19 18.46 16.55
C ASP A 121 -20.96 18.25 15.05
N GLU A 122 -20.25 19.18 14.41
CA GLU A 122 -19.89 19.07 13.00
C GLU A 122 -18.95 17.89 12.73
N ASP A 123 -17.99 17.63 13.62
CA ASP A 123 -17.11 16.45 13.56
C ASP A 123 -17.90 15.14 13.68
N ARG A 124 -18.96 15.11 14.50
CA ARG A 124 -19.86 13.96 14.62
C ARG A 124 -20.65 13.74 13.33
N ILE A 125 -21.20 14.81 12.75
CA ILE A 125 -21.95 14.76 11.49
C ILE A 125 -21.03 14.29 10.35
N LEU A 126 -19.82 14.84 10.25
CA LEU A 126 -18.81 14.43 9.27
C LEU A 126 -18.50 12.95 9.39
N LYS A 127 -18.27 12.44 10.61
CA LYS A 127 -18.03 11.01 10.82
C LYS A 127 -19.20 10.14 10.36
N GLN A 128 -20.44 10.57 10.61
CA GLN A 128 -21.63 9.84 10.14
C GLN A 128 -21.75 9.84 8.61
N LEU A 129 -21.49 10.99 7.98
CA LEU A 129 -21.49 11.12 6.51
C LEU A 129 -20.39 10.29 5.86
N GLU A 130 -19.19 10.26 6.46
CA GLU A 130 -18.10 9.42 5.98
C GLU A 130 -18.42 7.93 6.09
N GLN A 131 -19.06 7.52 7.18
CA GLN A 131 -19.54 6.14 7.35
C GLN A 131 -20.60 5.80 6.30
N ALA A 132 -21.58 6.68 6.06
CA ALA A 132 -22.60 6.49 5.05
C ALA A 132 -21.99 6.36 3.64
N ARG A 133 -21.03 7.24 3.30
CA ARG A 133 -20.27 7.17 2.05
C ARG A 133 -19.49 5.86 1.93
N SER A 134 -18.88 5.38 3.01
CA SER A 134 -18.16 4.10 3.04
C SER A 134 -19.11 2.94 2.75
N ASN A 135 -20.28 2.93 3.40
CA ASN A 135 -21.32 1.92 3.17
C ASN A 135 -21.79 1.92 1.71
N SER A 136 -22.05 3.09 1.10
CA SER A 136 -22.40 3.18 -0.33
C SER A 136 -21.27 2.72 -1.26
N LYS A 137 -20.00 2.91 -0.90
CA LYS A 137 -18.86 2.36 -1.66
C LYS A 137 -18.81 0.84 -1.57
N ASN A 138 -19.06 0.28 -0.40
CA ASN A 138 -19.13 -1.17 -0.23
C ASN A 138 -20.29 -1.76 -1.03
N GLU A 139 -21.46 -1.13 -0.98
CA GLU A 139 -22.62 -1.51 -1.80
C GLU A 139 -22.28 -1.49 -3.30
N LEU A 140 -21.55 -0.46 -3.76
CA LEU A 140 -21.10 -0.39 -5.15
C LEU A 140 -20.20 -1.57 -5.53
N LEU A 141 -19.27 -1.95 -4.65
CA LEU A 141 -18.39 -3.09 -4.85
C LEU A 141 -19.16 -4.42 -4.88
N ASP A 142 -20.15 -4.57 -3.99
CA ASP A 142 -20.98 -5.77 -3.95
C ASP A 142 -21.86 -5.91 -5.20
N ILE A 143 -22.37 -4.79 -5.73
CA ILE A 143 -23.06 -4.76 -7.02
C ILE A 143 -22.11 -5.16 -8.16
N GLU A 144 -20.89 -4.63 -8.19
CA GLU A 144 -19.91 -4.95 -9.24
C GLU A 144 -19.49 -6.43 -9.19
N ARG A 145 -19.24 -6.98 -8.00
CA ARG A 145 -18.99 -8.42 -7.82
C ARG A 145 -20.16 -9.27 -8.28
N GLY A 146 -21.38 -8.89 -7.91
CA GLY A 146 -22.59 -9.62 -8.30
C GLY A 146 -22.78 -9.69 -9.83
N ILE A 147 -22.38 -8.64 -10.56
CA ILE A 147 -22.40 -8.62 -12.03
C ILE A 147 -21.42 -9.63 -12.62
N ASP A 148 -20.21 -9.71 -12.06
CA ASP A 148 -19.16 -10.61 -12.54
C ASP A 148 -19.49 -12.08 -12.23
N ASP A 149 -20.02 -12.36 -11.04
CA ASP A 149 -20.37 -13.71 -10.57
C ASP A 149 -21.66 -14.26 -11.20
N PHE A 150 -22.52 -13.39 -11.74
CA PHE A 150 -23.82 -13.76 -12.31
C PHE A 150 -23.73 -14.90 -13.34
N SER A 151 -22.77 -14.83 -14.27
CA SER A 151 -22.66 -15.83 -15.35
C SER A 151 -22.35 -17.22 -14.82
N TYR A 152 -21.50 -17.31 -13.79
CA TYR A 152 -21.13 -18.57 -13.17
C TYR A 152 -22.29 -19.13 -12.34
N LEU A 153 -22.86 -18.31 -11.46
CA LEU A 153 -23.94 -18.71 -10.57
C LEU A 153 -25.20 -19.11 -11.35
N SER A 154 -25.60 -18.34 -12.37
CA SER A 154 -26.75 -18.66 -13.22
C SER A 154 -26.55 -19.99 -13.97
N SER A 155 -25.34 -20.26 -14.47
CA SER A 155 -25.04 -21.51 -15.17
C SER A 155 -25.11 -22.72 -14.22
N GLN A 156 -24.56 -22.58 -13.02
CA GLN A 156 -24.62 -23.62 -11.98
C GLN A 156 -26.06 -23.91 -11.56
N LEU A 157 -26.88 -22.87 -11.34
CA LEU A 157 -28.29 -23.04 -10.96
C LEU A 157 -29.09 -23.70 -12.07
N ARG A 158 -28.89 -23.31 -13.33
CA ARG A 158 -29.56 -23.94 -14.48
C ARG A 158 -29.22 -25.43 -14.60
N GLU A 159 -27.99 -25.83 -14.26
CA GLU A 159 -27.62 -27.25 -14.22
C GLU A 159 -28.32 -27.99 -13.07
N GLN A 160 -28.40 -27.38 -11.88
CA GLN A 160 -29.12 -27.94 -10.74
C GLN A 160 -30.62 -28.10 -11.02
N ILE A 161 -31.26 -27.07 -11.59
CA ILE A 161 -32.67 -27.12 -12.03
C ILE A 161 -32.88 -28.29 -13.00
N LYS A 162 -31.99 -28.47 -13.99
CA LYS A 162 -32.11 -29.57 -14.95
C LYS A 162 -31.99 -30.95 -14.28
N LYS A 163 -31.10 -31.10 -13.30
CA LYS A 163 -30.97 -32.35 -12.52
C LYS A 163 -32.24 -32.60 -11.71
N GLU A 164 -32.75 -31.56 -11.06
CA GLU A 164 -33.96 -31.64 -10.24
C GLU A 164 -35.20 -31.98 -11.07
N GLU A 165 -35.36 -31.38 -12.26
CA GLU A 165 -36.44 -31.73 -13.19
C GLU A 165 -36.42 -33.21 -13.61
N THR A 166 -35.22 -33.80 -13.76
CA THR A 166 -35.10 -35.24 -14.05
C THR A 166 -35.45 -36.11 -12.85
N ALA A 167 -35.11 -35.68 -11.63
CA ALA A 167 -35.47 -36.37 -10.39
C ALA A 167 -36.98 -36.31 -10.13
N LEU A 168 -37.61 -35.14 -10.36
CA LEU A 168 -39.04 -34.92 -10.23
C LEU A 168 -39.84 -35.84 -11.16
N LYS A 169 -39.47 -35.92 -12.44
CA LYS A 169 -40.06 -36.87 -13.41
C LYS A 169 -39.90 -38.34 -13.01
N GLN A 170 -38.79 -38.70 -12.35
CA GLN A 170 -38.59 -40.06 -11.86
C GLN A 170 -39.43 -40.35 -10.60
N SER A 171 -39.67 -39.34 -9.76
CA SER A 171 -40.50 -39.44 -8.56
C SER A 171 -42.00 -39.55 -8.91
N GLU A 172 -42.48 -38.81 -9.92
CA GLU A 172 -43.86 -38.90 -10.42
C GLU A 172 -44.24 -40.30 -10.90
N ASN A 173 -43.27 -41.07 -11.39
CA ASN A 173 -43.47 -42.43 -11.88
C ASN A 173 -43.47 -43.51 -10.77
N LYS A 174 -43.26 -43.15 -9.49
CA LYS A 174 -43.25 -44.08 -8.35
C LYS A 174 -44.49 -43.90 -7.46
N PRO A 175 -45.34 -44.94 -7.27
CA PRO A 175 -46.61 -44.82 -6.56
C PRO A 175 -46.51 -44.62 -5.03
N ASP A 176 -45.39 -44.99 -4.39
CA ASP A 176 -45.21 -44.93 -2.92
C ASP A 176 -44.46 -43.65 -2.43
N GLY A 177 -44.14 -42.72 -3.32
CA GLY A 177 -43.20 -41.62 -3.04
C GLY A 177 -43.81 -40.23 -2.84
N LYS A 178 -45.02 -40.09 -2.29
CA LYS A 178 -45.71 -38.78 -2.19
C LYS A 178 -44.90 -37.70 -1.44
N ASP A 179 -44.25 -38.08 -0.34
CA ASP A 179 -43.42 -37.15 0.46
C ASP A 179 -42.16 -36.73 -0.33
N ASN A 180 -41.53 -37.65 -1.04
CA ASN A 180 -40.38 -37.33 -1.90
C ASN A 180 -40.78 -36.45 -3.10
N LEU A 181 -41.97 -36.67 -3.67
CA LEU A 181 -42.50 -35.82 -4.74
C LEU A 181 -42.71 -34.38 -4.24
N LEU A 182 -43.28 -34.20 -3.04
CA LEU A 182 -43.47 -32.89 -2.44
C LEU A 182 -42.13 -32.18 -2.18
N ILE A 183 -41.14 -32.90 -1.64
CA ILE A 183 -39.78 -32.35 -1.42
C ILE A 183 -39.16 -31.89 -2.74
N HIS A 184 -39.15 -32.74 -3.77
CA HIS A 184 -38.59 -32.40 -5.08
C HIS A 184 -39.33 -31.20 -5.74
N GLN A 185 -40.64 -31.07 -5.54
CA GLN A 185 -41.42 -29.91 -6.02
C GLN A 185 -41.03 -28.60 -5.31
N ILE A 186 -40.74 -28.67 -4.01
CA ILE A 186 -40.29 -27.52 -3.22
C ILE A 186 -38.87 -27.13 -3.63
N THR A 187 -37.94 -28.08 -3.69
CA THR A 187 -36.57 -27.83 -4.13
C THR A 187 -36.51 -27.27 -5.56
N HIS A 188 -37.36 -27.76 -6.46
CA HIS A 188 -37.46 -27.21 -7.82
C HIS A 188 -37.93 -25.75 -7.82
N GLN A 189 -38.97 -25.42 -7.05
CA GLN A 189 -39.46 -24.05 -6.92
C GLN A 189 -38.43 -23.12 -6.25
N TYR A 190 -37.70 -23.61 -5.25
CA TYR A 190 -36.61 -22.89 -4.60
C TYR A 190 -35.50 -22.51 -5.59
N LEU A 191 -35.05 -23.46 -6.42
CA LEU A 191 -34.01 -23.18 -7.42
C LEU A 191 -34.50 -22.20 -8.51
N LEU A 192 -35.77 -22.29 -8.91
CA LEU A 192 -36.38 -21.36 -9.88
C LEU A 192 -36.53 -19.94 -9.31
N SER A 193 -36.99 -19.81 -8.07
CA SER A 193 -37.12 -18.50 -7.41
C SER A 193 -35.76 -17.84 -7.20
N GLN A 194 -34.74 -18.62 -6.83
CA GLN A 194 -33.37 -18.14 -6.71
C GLN A 194 -32.81 -17.68 -8.07
N LEU A 195 -33.08 -18.40 -9.15
CA LEU A 195 -32.69 -17.98 -10.51
C LEU A 195 -33.38 -16.68 -10.90
N ALA A 196 -34.69 -16.58 -10.66
CA ALA A 196 -35.48 -15.39 -10.97
C ALA A 196 -35.00 -14.15 -10.19
N MET A 197 -34.63 -14.34 -8.92
CA MET A 197 -34.04 -13.30 -8.06
C MET A 197 -32.69 -12.83 -8.61
N LEU A 198 -31.81 -13.77 -8.98
CA LEU A 198 -30.49 -13.47 -9.54
C LEU A 198 -30.60 -12.74 -10.89
N GLU A 199 -31.55 -13.13 -11.75
CA GLU A 199 -31.82 -12.46 -13.02
C GLU A 199 -32.38 -11.04 -12.82
N ALA A 200 -33.32 -10.86 -11.88
CA ALA A 200 -33.85 -9.55 -11.54
C ALA A 200 -32.78 -8.63 -10.91
N GLN A 201 -31.88 -9.20 -10.10
CA GLN A 201 -30.72 -8.51 -9.58
C GLN A 201 -29.81 -8.02 -10.71
N GLN A 202 -29.52 -8.86 -11.71
CA GLN A 202 -28.68 -8.49 -12.85
C GLN A 202 -29.32 -7.42 -13.74
N LEU A 203 -30.62 -7.53 -14.02
CA LEU A 203 -31.36 -6.53 -14.79
C LEU A 203 -31.39 -5.16 -14.08
N SER A 204 -31.49 -5.16 -12.76
CA SER A 204 -31.48 -3.92 -11.96
C SER A 204 -30.07 -3.39 -11.64
N ALA A 205 -29.02 -4.17 -11.88
CA ALA A 205 -27.65 -3.85 -11.45
C ALA A 205 -27.13 -2.53 -12.03
N GLY A 206 -27.38 -2.25 -13.31
CA GLY A 206 -26.98 -0.98 -13.95
C GLY A 206 -27.68 0.24 -13.33
N ASN A 207 -28.97 0.11 -13.01
CA ASN A 207 -29.77 1.16 -12.37
C ASN A 207 -29.29 1.41 -10.94
N ARG A 208 -29.12 0.33 -10.15
CA ARG A 208 -28.57 0.39 -8.78
C ARG A 208 -27.20 1.04 -8.75
N ARG A 209 -26.29 0.61 -9.63
CA ARG A 209 -24.95 1.18 -9.76
C ARG A 209 -24.98 2.69 -10.02
N THR A 210 -25.90 3.14 -10.85
CA THR A 210 -26.06 4.57 -11.17
C THR A 210 -26.59 5.35 -9.97
N LEU A 211 -27.61 4.83 -9.27
CA LEU A 211 -28.15 5.45 -8.06
C LEU A 211 -27.10 5.54 -6.95
N VAL A 212 -26.34 4.47 -6.69
CA VAL A 212 -25.28 4.47 -5.67
C VAL A 212 -24.17 5.47 -6.03
N LYS A 213 -23.77 5.57 -7.30
CA LYS A 213 -22.82 6.59 -7.74
C LYS A 213 -23.32 8.02 -7.50
N GLN A 214 -24.61 8.27 -7.74
CA GLN A 214 -25.23 9.56 -7.47
C GLN A 214 -25.29 9.85 -5.97
N HIS A 215 -25.62 8.86 -5.14
CA HIS A 215 -25.55 8.99 -3.68
C HIS A 215 -24.13 9.32 -3.19
N ILE A 216 -23.11 8.62 -3.68
CA ILE A 216 -21.71 8.92 -3.36
C ILE A 216 -21.34 10.35 -3.77
N GLN A 217 -21.78 10.79 -4.95
CA GLN A 217 -21.54 12.16 -5.41
C GLN A 217 -22.19 13.18 -4.47
N LEU A 218 -23.45 12.98 -4.09
CA LEU A 218 -24.16 13.84 -3.14
C LEU A 218 -23.45 13.85 -1.78
N SER A 219 -23.09 12.69 -1.22
CA SER A 219 -22.38 12.61 0.05
C SER A 219 -21.00 13.26 0.01
N ASN A 220 -20.29 13.22 -1.12
CA ASN A 220 -19.02 13.96 -1.25
C ASN A 220 -19.25 15.46 -1.18
N LEU A 221 -20.27 15.97 -1.88
CA LEU A 221 -20.62 17.40 -1.81
C LEU A 221 -21.02 17.81 -0.38
N GLU A 222 -21.82 16.99 0.30
CA GLU A 222 -22.19 17.22 1.70
C GLU A 222 -20.98 17.24 2.63
N ILE A 223 -20.07 16.26 2.50
CA ILE A 223 -18.82 16.22 3.27
C ILE A 223 -17.98 17.46 2.97
N ASP A 224 -17.80 17.83 1.70
CA ASP A 224 -16.98 18.98 1.33
C ASP A 224 -17.54 20.30 1.92
N ALA A 225 -18.86 20.48 1.88
CA ALA A 225 -19.50 21.65 2.49
C ALA A 225 -19.39 21.65 4.02
N ARG A 226 -19.57 20.51 4.67
CA ARG A 226 -19.44 20.34 6.12
C ARG A 226 -17.99 20.55 6.58
N GLN A 227 -17.03 20.05 5.82
CA GLN A 227 -15.60 20.28 6.04
C GLN A 227 -15.26 21.77 5.92
N ALA A 228 -15.79 22.45 4.90
CA ALA A 228 -15.62 23.89 4.74
C ALA A 228 -16.24 24.68 5.90
N TYR A 229 -17.44 24.29 6.35
CA TYR A 229 -18.12 24.86 7.51
C TYR A 229 -17.29 24.71 8.79
N ARG A 230 -16.82 23.49 9.07
CA ARG A 230 -15.91 23.18 10.18
C ARG A 230 -14.64 24.02 10.14
N ASN A 231 -13.99 24.13 8.98
CA ASN A 231 -12.77 24.92 8.82
C ASN A 231 -13.01 26.42 9.07
N ASN A 232 -14.20 26.92 8.72
CA ASN A 232 -14.60 28.29 9.04
C ASN A 232 -14.78 28.50 10.54
N LEU A 233 -15.45 27.57 11.23
CA LEU A 233 -15.59 27.59 12.70
C LEU A 233 -14.22 27.56 13.39
N GLN A 234 -13.30 26.70 12.95
CA GLN A 234 -11.94 26.65 13.50
C GLN A 234 -11.16 27.95 13.30
N ARG A 235 -11.36 28.60 12.16
CA ARG A 235 -10.72 29.89 11.86
C ARG A 235 -11.27 31.00 12.75
N GLU A 236 -12.56 30.97 13.07
CA GLU A 236 -13.17 31.94 13.98
C GLU A 236 -12.74 31.68 15.43
N LEU A 237 -12.70 30.42 15.88
CA LEU A 237 -12.16 30.03 17.18
C LEU A 237 -10.70 30.50 17.34
N SER A 238 -9.90 30.36 16.29
CA SER A 238 -8.51 30.84 16.28
C SER A 238 -8.44 32.37 16.36
N ARG A 239 -9.34 33.09 15.69
CA ARG A 239 -9.42 34.56 15.78
C ARG A 239 -9.83 35.03 17.16
N GLU A 240 -10.76 34.33 17.80
CA GLU A 240 -11.19 34.63 19.16
C GLU A 240 -10.06 34.40 20.17
N LEU A 241 -9.31 33.30 20.04
CA LEU A 241 -8.11 33.06 20.85
C LEU A 241 -7.06 34.15 20.65
N LEU A 242 -6.80 34.57 19.40
CA LEU A 242 -5.91 35.70 19.11
C LEU A 242 -6.41 37.01 19.71
N ARG A 243 -7.72 37.26 19.68
CA ARG A 243 -8.34 38.47 20.24
C ARG A 243 -8.31 38.47 21.77
N GLY A 244 -8.52 37.31 22.40
CA GLY A 244 -8.39 37.12 23.85
C GLY A 244 -6.95 37.28 24.34
N ASP A 245 -5.95 36.94 23.52
CA ASP A 245 -4.55 37.25 23.79
C ASP A 245 -4.20 38.72 23.51
N ASP A 246 -4.75 39.33 22.45
CA ASP A 246 -4.58 40.76 22.16
C ASP A 246 -5.24 41.67 23.23
N ASP A 247 -6.39 41.30 23.81
CA ASP A 247 -7.02 42.02 24.93
C ASP A 247 -6.20 41.88 26.23
N LYS A 248 -5.49 40.76 26.43
CA LYS A 248 -4.47 40.64 27.50
C LYS A 248 -3.17 41.39 27.17
N THR A 249 -2.97 41.76 25.91
CA THR A 249 -1.82 42.54 25.42
C THR A 249 -2.14 44.06 25.35
N GLN A 250 -3.41 44.47 25.47
CA GLN A 250 -3.86 45.87 25.50
C GLN A 250 -4.08 46.42 26.93
N ALA A 251 -3.18 46.09 27.85
CA ALA A 251 -3.01 46.86 29.07
C ALA A 251 -1.51 47.05 29.41
N PRO A 252 -1.00 48.29 29.40
CA PRO A 252 -1.14 49.33 28.38
C PRO A 252 -0.02 49.19 27.33
N THR A 253 -0.25 49.79 26.15
CA THR A 253 0.82 50.33 25.29
C THR A 253 1.98 50.85 26.13
N SER A 254 3.15 50.21 26.02
CA SER A 254 4.42 50.87 26.32
C SER A 254 4.40 52.22 25.60
N PRO A 255 4.69 53.34 26.31
CA PRO A 255 4.75 54.62 25.65
C PRO A 255 5.80 54.49 24.56
N THR A 256 5.37 54.64 23.31
CA THR A 256 6.25 54.87 22.17
C THR A 256 6.72 56.34 22.22
N GLN A 257 7.10 56.80 23.42
CA GLN A 257 7.78 58.07 23.65
C GLN A 257 9.23 57.70 23.97
N ASP A 258 10.07 57.97 22.98
CA ASP A 258 11.52 58.12 23.06
C ASP A 258 12.35 56.89 23.46
N ILE A 259 12.43 55.94 22.53
CA ILE A 259 13.51 54.92 22.47
C ILE A 259 14.91 55.60 22.45
N SER A 260 14.99 56.89 22.11
CA SER A 260 16.21 57.70 22.06
C SER A 260 16.60 58.40 23.36
N GLU A 261 15.75 58.50 24.38
CA GLU A 261 16.06 59.24 25.64
C GLU A 261 16.13 58.36 26.91
N GLN A 262 15.91 57.05 26.81
CA GLN A 262 15.96 56.15 27.97
C GLN A 262 17.38 55.68 28.35
N PRO A 263 17.66 55.46 29.65
CA PRO A 263 18.92 54.89 30.13
C PRO A 263 19.26 53.56 29.44
N GLN A 264 20.54 53.36 29.10
CA GLN A 264 21.02 52.21 28.32
C GLN A 264 20.61 50.84 28.91
N ALA A 265 20.48 50.74 30.23
CA ALA A 265 20.04 49.53 30.92
C ALA A 265 18.56 49.17 30.66
N LEU A 266 17.66 50.16 30.57
CA LEU A 266 16.24 49.95 30.29
C LEU A 266 16.03 49.54 28.82
N HIS A 267 16.79 50.17 27.93
CA HIS A 267 16.76 49.90 26.49
C HIS A 267 17.10 48.43 26.19
N GLN A 268 18.11 47.86 26.85
CA GLN A 268 18.49 46.45 26.69
C GLN A 268 17.38 45.49 27.15
N LEU A 269 16.70 45.79 28.26
CA LEU A 269 15.61 44.95 28.76
C LEU A 269 14.40 44.95 27.83
N LEU A 270 14.09 46.09 27.22
CA LEU A 270 12.99 46.22 26.26
C LEU A 270 13.29 45.53 24.93
N LEU A 271 14.54 45.62 24.44
CA LEU A 271 14.98 44.85 23.27
C LEU A 271 14.94 43.34 23.52
N ASN A 272 15.39 42.89 24.69
CA ASN A 272 15.34 41.48 25.06
C ASN A 272 13.90 40.97 25.17
N ASN A 273 13.01 41.76 25.77
CA ASN A 273 11.58 41.46 25.84
C ASN A 273 10.97 41.23 24.44
N LYS A 274 11.22 42.14 23.50
CA LYS A 274 10.79 41.99 22.10
C LYS A 274 11.36 40.73 21.45
N ARG A 275 12.64 40.42 21.70
CA ARG A 275 13.29 39.20 21.19
C ARG A 275 12.63 37.95 21.77
N TYR A 276 12.37 37.89 23.07
CA TYR A 276 11.72 36.74 23.72
C TYR A 276 10.32 36.50 23.17
N HIS A 277 9.50 37.54 23.00
CA HIS A 277 8.19 37.40 22.35
C HIS A 277 8.30 36.89 20.91
N SER A 278 9.26 37.39 20.13
CA SER A 278 9.47 36.92 18.75
C SER A 278 9.92 35.45 18.69
N ALA A 279 10.76 35.03 19.64
CA ALA A 279 11.21 33.65 19.78
C ALA A 279 10.07 32.72 20.20
N LEU A 280 9.19 33.18 21.09
CA LEU A 280 8.03 32.41 21.55
C LEU A 280 7.07 32.13 20.39
N LYS A 281 6.72 33.19 19.63
CA LYS A 281 5.93 33.06 18.39
C LYS A 281 6.58 32.17 17.33
N ALA A 282 7.91 32.08 17.30
CA ALA A 282 8.60 31.16 16.40
C ALA A 282 8.47 29.71 16.87
N ILE A 283 8.62 29.45 18.17
CA ILE A 283 8.47 28.12 18.76
C ILE A 283 7.03 27.62 18.60
N ASP A 284 6.01 28.45 18.86
CA ASP A 284 4.61 28.05 18.72
C ASP A 284 4.28 27.60 17.28
N ARG A 285 4.77 28.34 16.28
CA ARG A 285 4.63 27.95 14.87
C ARG A 285 5.34 26.63 14.56
N HIS A 286 6.51 26.39 15.15
CA HIS A 286 7.22 25.12 14.99
C HIS A 286 6.48 23.96 15.66
N VAL A 287 5.90 24.16 16.85
CA VAL A 287 5.09 23.15 17.53
C VAL A 287 3.92 22.73 16.65
N GLU A 288 3.21 23.70 16.04
CA GLU A 288 2.08 23.40 15.18
C GLU A 288 2.49 22.68 13.89
N GLN A 289 3.63 23.07 13.29
CA GLN A 289 4.20 22.35 12.15
C GLN A 289 4.55 20.90 12.49
N VAL A 290 5.15 20.65 13.65
CA VAL A 290 5.49 19.29 14.11
C VAL A 290 4.22 18.46 14.35
N LYS A 291 3.17 19.05 14.95
CA LYS A 291 1.87 18.37 15.10
C LYS A 291 1.25 18.00 13.76
N GLN A 292 1.26 18.90 12.78
CA GLN A 292 0.76 18.59 11.45
C GLN A 292 1.55 17.46 10.80
N GLN A 293 2.88 17.46 10.95
CA GLN A 293 3.74 16.38 10.45
C GLN A 293 3.42 15.04 11.13
N GLN A 294 3.12 15.03 12.44
CA GLN A 294 2.71 13.81 13.13
C GLN A 294 1.39 13.26 12.56
N THR A 295 0.40 14.11 12.31
CA THR A 295 -0.89 13.69 11.72
C THR A 295 -0.68 13.08 10.34
N ASN A 296 0.06 13.77 9.46
CA ASN A 296 0.39 13.25 8.12
C ASN A 296 1.15 11.93 8.20
N THR A 297 2.08 11.79 9.15
CA THR A 297 2.85 10.55 9.35
C THR A 297 1.94 9.40 9.79
N ARG A 298 0.97 9.65 10.67
CA ARG A 298 -0.03 8.64 11.08
C ARG A 298 -0.87 8.17 9.91
N GLU A 299 -1.31 9.08 9.05
CA GLU A 299 -2.04 8.74 7.82
C GLU A 299 -1.18 7.89 6.88
N HIS A 300 0.09 8.26 6.68
CA HIS A 300 1.02 7.48 5.87
C HIS A 300 1.25 6.08 6.44
N ILE A 301 1.39 5.94 7.77
CA ILE A 301 1.51 4.63 8.43
C ILE A 301 0.27 3.78 8.14
N GLN A 302 -0.94 4.33 8.27
CA GLN A 302 -2.19 3.60 7.97
C GLN A 302 -2.27 3.16 6.50
N VAL A 303 -1.86 4.00 5.55
CA VAL A 303 -1.84 3.64 4.13
C VAL A 303 -0.84 2.52 3.86
N VAL A 304 0.34 2.55 4.48
CA VAL A 304 1.36 1.49 4.35
C VAL A 304 0.86 0.18 4.97
N GLU A 305 0.31 0.22 6.19
CA GLU A 305 -0.25 -0.96 6.87
C GLU A 305 -1.39 -1.59 6.06
N LYS A 306 -2.29 -0.77 5.49
CA LYS A 306 -3.34 -1.26 4.59
C LYS A 306 -2.78 -1.90 3.32
N THR A 307 -1.78 -1.27 2.71
CA THR A 307 -1.14 -1.81 1.49
C THR A 307 -0.40 -3.13 1.79
N ALA A 308 0.17 -3.27 2.98
CA ALA A 308 0.76 -4.52 3.44
C ALA A 308 -0.28 -5.62 3.65
N ALA A 309 -1.42 -5.29 4.29
CA ALA A 309 -2.52 -6.24 4.44
C ALA A 309 -3.12 -6.66 3.09
N ASP A 310 -3.28 -5.72 2.16
CA ASP A 310 -3.72 -6.01 0.79
C ASP A 310 -2.72 -6.93 0.08
N LEU A 311 -1.40 -6.67 0.22
CA LEU A 311 -0.36 -7.52 -0.34
C LEU A 311 -0.45 -8.97 0.20
N ASP A 312 -0.58 -9.14 1.51
CA ASP A 312 -0.66 -10.47 2.13
C ASP A 312 -1.92 -11.24 1.74
N THR A 313 -3.08 -10.57 1.72
CA THR A 313 -4.35 -11.21 1.33
C THR A 313 -4.41 -11.57 -0.16
N MET A 314 -3.73 -10.79 -1.01
CA MET A 314 -3.80 -10.95 -2.46
C MET A 314 -2.59 -11.69 -3.06
N ALA A 315 -1.66 -12.15 -2.22
CA ALA A 315 -0.49 -12.96 -2.61
C ALA A 315 -0.85 -14.23 -3.40
N GLU A 316 -2.00 -14.84 -3.11
CA GLU A 316 -2.49 -16.02 -3.82
C GLU A 316 -3.02 -15.68 -5.23
N TRP A 317 -3.60 -14.50 -5.39
CA TRP A 317 -4.21 -14.00 -6.63
C TRP A 317 -3.21 -13.35 -7.58
N LEU A 318 -2.08 -12.88 -7.06
CA LEU A 318 -0.94 -12.32 -7.81
C LEU A 318 -0.37 -13.26 -8.90
N LYS A 319 -0.58 -14.57 -8.76
CA LYS A 319 -0.16 -15.58 -9.75
C LYS A 319 -1.15 -15.73 -10.91
N LEU A 320 -2.40 -15.32 -10.74
CA LEU A 320 -3.51 -15.60 -11.65
C LEU A 320 -3.84 -14.42 -12.58
N SER A 321 -3.59 -13.17 -12.16
CA SER A 321 -3.95 -11.98 -12.93
C SER A 321 -2.82 -10.94 -13.01
N PRO A 322 -2.30 -10.63 -14.22
CA PRO A 322 -1.26 -9.61 -14.41
C PRO A 322 -1.72 -8.16 -14.19
N ALA A 323 -3.02 -7.87 -14.33
CA ALA A 323 -3.53 -6.51 -14.09
C ALA A 323 -3.47 -6.15 -12.59
N PHE A 324 -3.57 -7.17 -11.73
CA PHE A 324 -3.53 -7.01 -10.29
C PHE A 324 -2.12 -6.69 -9.79
N SER A 325 -1.11 -7.40 -10.31
CA SER A 325 0.29 -7.16 -9.97
C SER A 325 0.71 -5.73 -10.34
N GLU A 326 0.25 -5.19 -11.47
CA GLU A 326 0.57 -3.83 -11.90
C GLU A 326 -0.06 -2.75 -11.01
N ASN A 327 -1.33 -2.94 -10.60
CA ASN A 327 -1.98 -2.01 -9.67
C ASN A 327 -1.23 -1.98 -8.32
N LEU A 328 -0.86 -3.15 -7.81
CA LEU A 328 -0.13 -3.26 -6.55
C LEU A 328 1.28 -2.64 -6.66
N ARG A 329 2.01 -2.88 -7.76
CA ARG A 329 3.29 -2.19 -8.05
C ARG A 329 3.12 -0.69 -8.13
N THR A 330 2.09 -0.21 -8.81
CA THR A 330 1.78 1.22 -8.92
C THR A 330 1.48 1.83 -7.54
N ARG A 331 0.71 1.13 -6.70
CA ARG A 331 0.39 1.56 -5.34
C ARG A 331 1.63 1.60 -4.46
N ILE A 332 2.49 0.59 -4.53
CA ILE A 332 3.78 0.54 -3.81
C ILE A 332 4.71 1.67 -4.28
N ASN A 333 4.81 1.91 -5.59
CA ASN A 333 5.63 2.99 -6.15
C ASN A 333 5.12 4.40 -5.79
N ARG A 334 3.84 4.54 -5.43
CA ARG A 334 3.23 5.79 -4.95
C ARG A 334 3.39 6.02 -3.45
N LEU A 335 3.92 5.05 -2.71
CA LEU A 335 4.17 5.23 -1.27
C LEU A 335 5.20 6.34 -1.05
N PRO A 336 5.07 7.10 0.06
CA PRO A 336 6.01 8.17 0.38
C PRO A 336 7.42 7.61 0.57
N ALA A 337 8.42 8.43 0.27
CA ALA A 337 9.82 8.09 0.55
C ALA A 337 10.09 8.07 2.06
N ASN A 338 11.12 7.33 2.47
CA ASN A 338 11.50 7.20 3.87
C ASN A 338 11.88 8.57 4.45
N PRO A 339 11.24 9.04 5.53
CA PRO A 339 11.53 10.34 6.11
C PRO A 339 12.94 10.38 6.73
N PRO A 340 13.67 11.51 6.63
CA PRO A 340 15.05 11.60 7.09
C PRO A 340 15.17 11.80 8.61
N ILE A 341 15.28 10.70 9.37
CA ILE A 341 15.41 10.71 10.85
C ILE A 341 16.64 11.52 11.32
N THR A 342 17.75 11.47 10.57
CA THR A 342 19.00 12.16 10.94
C THR A 342 18.89 13.69 10.94
N THR A 343 17.95 14.25 10.18
CA THR A 343 17.69 15.70 10.20
C THR A 343 16.90 16.08 11.44
N LEU A 344 15.88 15.30 11.79
CA LEU A 344 15.08 15.49 13.00
C LEU A 344 15.92 15.34 14.28
N ASP A 345 16.89 14.43 14.30
CA ASP A 345 17.84 14.29 15.42
C ASP A 345 18.68 15.54 15.63
N LYS A 346 19.12 16.19 14.54
CA LYS A 346 19.86 17.46 14.62
C LYS A 346 18.98 18.58 15.15
N ASP A 347 17.73 18.64 14.72
CA ASP A 347 16.77 19.66 15.18
C ASP A 347 16.47 19.51 16.67
N ILE A 348 16.27 18.27 17.15
CA ILE A 348 16.09 17.97 18.57
C ILE A 348 17.32 18.41 19.37
N ALA A 349 18.52 18.05 18.93
CA ALA A 349 19.77 18.45 19.60
C ALA A 349 19.94 19.97 19.63
N GLN A 350 19.63 20.66 18.52
CA GLN A 350 19.70 22.12 18.46
C GLN A 350 18.71 22.79 19.40
N ASN A 351 17.48 22.26 19.53
CA ASN A 351 16.49 22.79 20.46
C ASN A 351 16.86 22.51 21.92
N GLN A 352 17.52 21.39 22.23
CA GLN A 352 18.08 21.16 23.56
C GLN A 352 19.17 22.18 23.92
N ILE A 353 20.03 22.55 22.97
CA ILE A 353 21.03 23.60 23.17
C ILE A 353 20.33 24.96 23.43
N LYS A 354 19.34 25.33 22.62
CA LYS A 354 18.57 26.57 22.84
C LYS A 354 17.87 26.61 24.19
N LYS A 355 17.31 25.47 24.64
CA LYS A 355 16.74 25.36 25.98
C LYS A 355 17.77 25.69 27.05
N TYR A 356 18.97 25.13 26.95
CA TYR A 356 20.06 25.42 27.88
C TYR A 356 20.47 26.89 27.85
N GLU A 357 20.54 27.51 26.68
CA GLU A 357 20.80 28.95 26.53
C GLU A 357 19.71 29.80 27.23
N TYR A 358 18.44 29.46 27.08
CA TYR A 358 17.34 30.16 27.77
C TYR A 358 17.38 29.97 29.29
N GLN A 359 17.75 28.79 29.77
CA GLN A 359 17.95 28.52 31.20
C GLN A 359 19.08 29.39 31.77
N GLN A 360 20.21 29.47 31.06
CA GLN A 360 21.34 30.31 31.47
C GLN A 360 20.95 31.80 31.50
N LEU A 361 20.21 32.28 30.49
CA LEU A 361 19.70 33.65 30.44
C LEU A 361 18.73 33.94 31.60
N HIS A 362 17.85 32.99 31.91
CA HIS A 362 16.92 33.07 33.03
C HIS A 362 17.66 33.19 34.37
N ASP A 363 18.64 32.32 34.61
CA ASP A 363 19.41 32.32 35.85
C ASP A 363 20.25 33.60 35.99
N THR A 364 20.87 34.06 34.91
CA THR A 364 21.62 35.32 34.89
C THR A 364 20.73 36.52 35.21
N LEU A 365 19.51 36.55 34.67
CA LEU A 365 18.57 37.65 34.90
C LEU A 365 17.95 37.59 36.31
N ARG A 366 17.73 36.37 36.83
CA ARG A 366 17.28 36.13 38.20
C ARG A 366 18.33 36.62 39.21
N ASP A 367 19.60 36.26 39.02
CA ASP A 367 20.70 36.70 39.88
C ASP A 367 20.82 38.22 39.84
N ARG A 368 20.73 38.84 38.65
CA ARG A 368 20.74 40.30 38.50
C ARG A 368 19.61 41.00 39.26
N THR A 369 18.45 40.37 39.37
CA THR A 369 17.28 40.92 40.10
C THR A 369 17.54 40.99 41.61
N THR A 370 18.49 40.21 42.14
CA THR A 370 18.87 40.20 43.56
C THR A 370 19.92 41.24 43.94
N LEU A 371 20.63 41.81 42.96
CA LEU A 371 21.62 42.87 43.19
C LEU A 371 20.93 44.25 43.31
N PRO A 372 21.52 45.21 44.06
CA PRO A 372 21.05 46.59 44.09
C PRO A 372 21.03 47.20 42.67
N LEU A 373 19.93 47.86 42.30
CA LEU A 373 19.83 48.58 41.03
C LEU A 373 20.80 49.75 41.00
N ASP A 374 21.22 50.13 39.79
CA ASP A 374 22.18 51.22 39.54
C ASP A 374 21.70 52.52 40.22
N PRO A 375 22.50 53.15 41.10
CA PRO A 375 22.11 54.33 41.88
C PRO A 375 21.87 55.59 41.03
N THR A 376 22.09 55.51 39.72
CA THR A 376 21.92 56.58 38.74
C THR A 376 20.49 56.67 38.16
N LEU A 377 19.63 55.68 38.44
CA LEU A 377 18.24 55.61 37.95
C LEU A 377 17.27 56.30 38.92
N ASN A 378 16.30 57.04 38.38
CA ASN A 378 15.24 57.68 39.14
C ASN A 378 14.25 56.63 39.72
N ASP A 379 13.55 56.93 40.82
CA ASP A 379 12.68 55.94 41.51
C ASP A 379 11.64 55.29 40.57
N LYS A 380 11.07 56.08 39.66
CA LYS A 380 10.13 55.59 38.63
C LYS A 380 10.79 54.64 37.62
N GLU A 381 12.02 54.93 37.21
CA GLU A 381 12.77 54.12 36.24
C GLU A 381 13.24 52.80 36.87
N GLN A 382 13.60 52.82 38.16
CA GLN A 382 13.91 51.60 38.91
C GLN A 382 12.70 50.68 39.02
N GLN A 383 11.50 51.24 39.21
CA GLN A 383 10.27 50.46 39.32
C GLN A 383 9.88 49.83 37.97
N GLN A 384 10.04 50.58 36.87
CA GLN A 384 9.84 50.09 35.50
C GLN A 384 10.88 49.02 35.10
N ALA A 385 12.13 49.16 35.54
CA ALA A 385 13.16 48.14 35.33
C ALA A 385 12.79 46.82 36.03
N LYS A 386 12.28 46.89 37.28
CA LYS A 386 11.85 45.71 38.04
C LYS A 386 10.66 44.99 37.39
N THR A 387 9.66 45.73 36.90
CA THR A 387 8.52 45.11 36.19
C THR A 387 8.97 44.44 34.89
N LEU A 388 9.80 45.11 34.08
CA LEU A 388 10.34 44.53 32.85
C LEU A 388 11.24 43.31 33.10
N MET A 389 12.01 43.29 34.18
CA MET A 389 12.79 42.11 34.56
C MET A 389 11.88 40.94 34.96
N ALA A 390 10.82 41.18 35.73
CA ALA A 390 9.84 40.14 36.09
C ALA A 390 9.10 39.59 34.86
N ASP A 391 8.70 40.45 33.92
CA ASP A 391 8.08 40.05 32.66
C ASP A 391 9.04 39.22 31.81
N ASN A 392 10.30 39.65 31.70
CA ASN A 392 11.34 38.89 30.99
C ASN A 392 11.61 37.52 31.63
N LEU A 393 11.61 37.40 32.96
CA LEU A 393 11.71 36.08 33.63
C LEU A 393 10.53 35.19 33.26
N LYS A 394 9.31 35.72 33.32
CA LYS A 394 8.09 34.97 32.96
C LYS A 394 8.15 34.50 31.50
N LEU A 395 8.56 35.36 30.57
CA LEU A 395 8.73 35.00 29.16
C LEU A 395 9.81 33.95 28.95
N LEU A 396 10.94 34.04 29.66
CA LEU A 396 11.99 33.03 29.61
C LEU A 396 11.51 31.69 30.17
N THR A 397 10.72 31.68 31.26
CA THR A 397 10.09 30.45 31.76
C THR A 397 9.15 29.84 30.72
N GLN A 398 8.31 30.66 30.08
CA GLN A 398 7.41 30.20 29.00
C GLN A 398 8.20 29.67 27.79
N LEU A 399 9.29 30.33 27.40
CA LEU A 399 10.17 29.87 26.33
C LEU A 399 10.79 28.50 26.64
N ILE A 400 11.23 28.28 27.88
CA ILE A 400 11.78 26.99 28.32
C ILE A 400 10.71 25.90 28.22
N ASP A 401 9.52 26.14 28.75
CA ASP A 401 8.39 25.19 28.75
C ASP A 401 7.89 24.85 27.33
N GLN A 402 7.74 25.87 26.47
CA GLN A 402 7.37 25.65 25.07
C GLN A 402 8.47 24.94 24.28
N THR A 403 9.75 25.22 24.56
CA THR A 403 10.87 24.48 23.94
C THR A 403 10.87 23.01 24.39
N ASP A 404 10.56 22.73 25.65
CA ASP A 404 10.39 21.36 26.15
C ASP A 404 9.24 20.62 25.46
N THR A 405 8.11 21.31 25.31
CA THR A 405 6.96 20.78 24.55
C THR A 405 7.37 20.48 23.11
N LEU A 406 8.09 21.39 22.44
CA LEU A 406 8.59 21.17 21.09
C LEU A 406 9.49 19.93 21.00
N ILE A 407 10.46 19.79 21.91
CA ILE A 407 11.38 18.64 21.95
C ILE A 407 10.60 17.33 22.13
N TYR A 408 9.61 17.31 23.03
CA TYR A 408 8.74 16.15 23.24
C TYR A 408 7.94 15.78 21.98
N GLN A 409 7.36 16.77 21.30
CA GLN A 409 6.64 16.54 20.04
C GLN A 409 7.57 16.06 18.92
N GLN A 410 8.80 16.59 18.85
CA GLN A 410 9.81 16.12 17.88
C GLN A 410 10.25 14.67 18.19
N ALA A 411 10.43 14.31 19.46
CA ALA A 411 10.75 12.94 19.85
C ALA A 411 9.61 11.96 19.51
N THR A 412 8.36 12.38 19.70
CA THR A 412 7.17 11.60 19.30
C THR A 412 7.11 11.43 17.78
N LEU A 413 7.40 12.50 17.03
CA LEU A 413 7.51 12.43 15.57
C LEU A 413 8.61 11.46 15.14
N LYS A 414 9.76 11.48 15.80
CA LYS A 414 10.87 10.56 15.53
C LYS A 414 10.44 9.09 15.64
N VAL A 415 9.75 8.71 16.71
CA VAL A 415 9.24 7.35 16.88
C VAL A 415 8.28 6.97 15.74
N SER A 416 7.42 7.90 15.31
CA SER A 416 6.53 7.65 14.18
C SER A 416 7.27 7.52 12.85
N TYR A 417 8.35 8.29 12.62
CA TYR A 417 9.22 8.13 11.45
C TYR A 417 9.96 6.80 11.46
N GLU A 418 10.48 6.36 12.60
CA GLU A 418 11.11 5.04 12.75
C GLU A 418 10.13 3.92 12.40
N ARG A 419 8.90 3.98 12.92
CA ARG A 419 7.84 3.02 12.61
C ARG A 419 7.47 3.04 11.12
N LEU A 420 7.27 4.22 10.53
CA LEU A 420 6.98 4.35 9.11
C LEU A 420 8.11 3.77 8.24
N ASN A 421 9.36 4.08 8.59
CA ASN A 421 10.54 3.60 7.88
C ASN A 421 10.68 2.07 7.96
N SER A 422 10.42 1.48 9.15
CA SER A 422 10.36 0.03 9.32
C SER A 422 9.27 -0.59 8.45
N ASN A 423 8.02 -0.10 8.57
CA ASN A 423 6.88 -0.63 7.81
C ASN A 423 7.10 -0.52 6.29
N LEU A 424 7.65 0.60 5.80
CA LEU A 424 7.98 0.78 4.39
C LEU A 424 9.07 -0.22 3.94
N ASN A 425 10.09 -0.43 4.75
CA ASN A 425 11.16 -1.37 4.43
C ASN A 425 10.66 -2.82 4.44
N ASP A 426 9.88 -3.21 5.45
CA ASP A 426 9.28 -4.54 5.58
C ASP A 426 8.33 -4.82 4.40
N LEU A 427 7.44 -3.87 4.09
CA LEU A 427 6.58 -3.94 2.91
C LEU A 427 7.39 -4.09 1.63
N ARG A 428 8.48 -3.32 1.47
CA ARG A 428 9.33 -3.41 0.27
C ARG A 428 9.99 -4.78 0.15
N ILE A 429 10.45 -5.38 1.24
CA ILE A 429 11.03 -6.72 1.27
C ILE A 429 9.97 -7.77 0.91
N GLN A 430 8.79 -7.70 1.53
CA GLN A 430 7.67 -8.61 1.25
C GLN A 430 7.18 -8.48 -0.19
N ALA A 431 6.96 -7.26 -0.65
CA ALA A 431 6.55 -6.95 -2.01
C ALA A 431 7.56 -7.51 -3.02
N ASN A 432 8.85 -7.28 -2.80
CA ASN A 432 9.87 -7.80 -3.71
C ASN A 432 9.84 -9.34 -3.74
N LYS A 433 9.66 -10.01 -2.59
CA LYS A 433 9.57 -11.48 -2.54
C LYS A 433 8.33 -12.03 -3.26
N GLN A 434 7.18 -11.41 -3.07
CA GLN A 434 5.90 -11.90 -3.60
C GLN A 434 5.69 -11.47 -5.08
N LEU A 435 5.98 -10.22 -5.42
CA LEU A 435 5.83 -9.71 -6.79
C LEU A 435 6.96 -10.10 -7.74
N PHE A 436 8.06 -10.69 -7.24
CA PHE A 436 9.08 -11.27 -8.10
C PHE A 436 8.53 -12.40 -8.99
N TRP A 437 7.59 -13.18 -8.47
CA TRP A 437 6.96 -14.30 -9.19
C TRP A 437 5.74 -13.89 -9.99
N ALA A 438 5.26 -12.65 -9.81
CA ALA A 438 4.09 -12.16 -10.53
C ALA A 438 4.46 -11.81 -11.98
N PRO A 439 3.59 -12.09 -12.97
CA PRO A 439 3.84 -11.76 -14.36
C PRO A 439 4.03 -10.24 -14.50
N ASP A 440 5.19 -9.83 -15.00
CA ASP A 440 5.48 -8.45 -15.34
C ASP A 440 4.96 -8.21 -16.76
N THR A 441 3.84 -7.51 -16.89
CA THR A 441 3.21 -7.25 -18.20
C THR A 441 3.57 -5.92 -18.79
N ASN A 442 4.61 -5.25 -18.26
CA ASN A 442 5.13 -4.04 -18.86
C ASN A 442 5.47 -4.37 -20.33
N PRO A 443 4.65 -3.94 -21.30
CA PRO A 443 4.92 -4.29 -22.69
C PRO A 443 6.28 -3.68 -22.99
N LEU A 444 7.11 -4.38 -23.77
CA LEU A 444 8.35 -3.84 -24.32
C LEU A 444 8.04 -2.48 -24.98
N SER A 445 8.13 -1.42 -24.19
CA SER A 445 7.71 -0.10 -24.59
C SER A 445 8.88 0.50 -25.35
N LEU A 446 8.59 1.23 -26.42
CA LEU A 446 9.62 1.95 -27.16
C LEU A 446 10.42 2.90 -26.25
N ASN A 447 9.81 3.34 -25.14
CA ASN A 447 10.45 4.11 -24.08
C ASN A 447 11.54 3.31 -23.35
N LEU A 448 11.35 2.02 -23.08
CA LEU A 448 12.39 1.17 -22.49
C LEU A 448 13.56 1.00 -23.46
N ALA A 449 13.29 0.81 -24.75
CA ALA A 449 14.33 0.70 -25.78
C ALA A 449 15.13 2.01 -25.91
N GLN A 450 14.44 3.16 -25.93
CA GLN A 450 15.08 4.47 -25.96
C GLN A 450 15.88 4.74 -24.68
N ALA A 451 15.32 4.49 -23.50
CA ALA A 451 16.01 4.69 -22.23
C ALA A 451 17.24 3.77 -22.14
N THR A 452 17.13 2.52 -22.57
CA THR A 452 18.27 1.58 -22.63
C THR A 452 19.34 2.09 -23.60
N TRP A 453 18.94 2.61 -24.76
CA TRP A 453 19.86 3.19 -25.74
C TRP A 453 20.58 4.44 -25.21
N GLU A 454 19.89 5.31 -24.51
CA GLU A 454 20.47 6.49 -23.85
C GLU A 454 21.46 6.09 -22.76
N LYS A 455 21.13 5.09 -21.94
CA LYS A 455 22.04 4.53 -20.92
C LYS A 455 23.24 3.83 -21.56
N LEU A 456 23.05 3.14 -22.69
CA LEU A 456 24.13 2.50 -23.43
C LEU A 456 25.09 3.54 -24.03
N LYS A 457 24.55 4.61 -24.63
CA LYS A 457 25.34 5.77 -25.08
C LYS A 457 26.11 6.42 -23.94
N TRP A 458 25.47 6.60 -22.78
CA TRP A 458 26.12 7.12 -21.59
C TRP A 458 27.24 6.19 -21.11
N PHE A 459 27.01 4.88 -21.09
CA PHE A 459 27.99 3.87 -20.67
C PHE A 459 29.21 3.85 -21.60
N PHE A 460 29.02 3.97 -22.92
CA PHE A 460 30.12 4.03 -23.89
C PHE A 460 30.65 5.46 -24.15
N SER A 461 30.17 6.47 -23.41
CA SER A 461 30.65 7.83 -23.56
C SER A 461 32.12 7.92 -23.12
N PRO A 462 33.02 8.48 -23.96
CA PRO A 462 34.44 8.60 -23.62
C PRO A 462 34.67 9.27 -22.25
N PHE A 463 33.81 10.23 -21.88
CA PHE A 463 33.86 10.95 -20.61
C PHE A 463 33.83 10.03 -19.37
N GLN A 464 33.02 8.96 -19.39
CA GLN A 464 32.93 8.02 -18.27
C GLN A 464 34.21 7.18 -18.15
N TRP A 465 34.84 6.85 -19.29
CA TRP A 465 36.04 6.01 -19.34
C TRP A 465 37.35 6.76 -19.08
N VAL A 466 37.38 8.11 -19.19
CA VAL A 466 38.56 8.92 -18.83
C VAL A 466 39.02 8.64 -17.40
N GLY A 467 38.08 8.34 -16.49
CA GLY A 467 38.40 7.98 -15.11
C GLY A 467 39.38 6.82 -14.98
N PHE A 468 39.38 5.84 -15.90
CA PHE A 468 40.34 4.72 -15.89
C PHE A 468 41.77 5.13 -16.27
N ILE A 469 41.92 6.21 -17.04
CA ILE A 469 43.23 6.73 -17.45
C ILE A 469 43.85 7.56 -16.31
N ALA A 470 43.04 8.34 -15.60
CA ALA A 470 43.46 9.17 -14.47
C ALA A 470 43.47 8.43 -13.11
N PHE A 471 43.03 7.18 -13.10
CA PHE A 471 42.95 6.33 -11.92
C PHE A 471 44.32 6.02 -11.28
N PRO A 472 45.39 5.65 -12.02
CA PRO A 472 46.65 5.23 -11.42
C PRO A 472 47.39 6.34 -10.66
N SER A 473 47.10 7.61 -10.95
CA SER A 473 47.73 8.75 -10.27
C SER A 473 47.09 9.09 -8.92
N SER A 474 45.89 8.58 -8.64
CA SER A 474 45.05 9.04 -7.52
C SER A 474 44.90 8.01 -6.40
N ILE A 475 45.54 6.84 -6.53
CA ILE A 475 45.45 5.72 -5.58
C ILE A 475 46.79 5.47 -4.90
N ASP A 476 46.71 5.02 -3.66
CA ASP A 476 47.85 4.53 -2.89
C ASP A 476 48.59 3.44 -3.67
N LYS A 477 49.90 3.66 -3.86
CA LYS A 477 50.74 2.76 -4.65
C LYS A 477 50.84 1.37 -4.02
N THR A 478 50.68 1.26 -2.69
CA THR A 478 50.82 0.00 -1.93
C THR A 478 49.78 -1.06 -2.29
N PRO A 479 48.45 -0.84 -2.22
CA PRO A 479 47.45 -1.83 -2.64
C PRO A 479 47.54 -2.16 -4.14
N LEU A 480 47.91 -1.18 -4.97
CA LEU A 480 48.10 -1.37 -6.41
C LEU A 480 49.24 -2.36 -6.70
N PHE A 481 50.41 -2.18 -6.05
CA PHE A 481 51.54 -3.11 -6.22
C PHE A 481 51.24 -4.50 -5.65
N VAL A 482 50.56 -4.60 -4.50
CA VAL A 482 50.16 -5.88 -3.91
C VAL A 482 49.21 -6.65 -4.84
N ALA A 483 48.21 -5.96 -5.40
CA ALA A 483 47.25 -6.60 -6.29
C ALA A 483 47.86 -6.97 -7.65
N LEU A 484 48.74 -6.14 -8.22
CA LEU A 484 49.52 -6.50 -9.42
C LEU A 484 50.44 -7.70 -9.17
N GLY A 485 51.10 -7.74 -8.00
CA GLY A 485 51.90 -8.89 -7.57
C GLY A 485 51.06 -10.16 -7.43
N GLY A 486 49.87 -10.05 -6.83
CA GLY A 486 48.91 -11.14 -6.72
C GLY A 486 48.44 -11.66 -8.09
N ILE A 487 48.10 -10.75 -9.02
CA ILE A 487 47.71 -11.11 -10.39
C ILE A 487 48.88 -11.79 -11.12
N ALA A 488 50.09 -11.25 -11.04
CA ALA A 488 51.28 -11.84 -11.66
C ALA A 488 51.57 -13.25 -11.11
N LEU A 489 51.44 -13.44 -9.80
CA LEU A 489 51.59 -14.75 -9.15
C LEU A 489 50.52 -15.74 -9.61
N LEU A 490 49.26 -15.30 -9.72
CA LEU A 490 48.17 -16.14 -10.23
C LEU A 490 48.40 -16.51 -11.71
N ILE A 491 48.92 -15.60 -12.54
CA ILE A 491 49.24 -15.88 -13.96
C ILE A 491 50.36 -16.92 -14.04
N GLY A 492 51.44 -16.72 -13.27
CA GLY A 492 52.57 -17.64 -13.20
C GLY A 492 52.15 -19.03 -12.71
N GLY A 493 51.40 -19.09 -11.61
CA GLY A 493 50.86 -20.33 -11.05
C GLY A 493 49.92 -21.05 -12.02
N LEU A 494 48.99 -20.32 -12.65
CA LEU A 494 48.07 -20.89 -13.64
C LEU A 494 48.83 -21.46 -14.85
N SER A 495 49.86 -20.78 -15.35
CA SER A 495 50.68 -21.27 -16.47
C SER A 495 51.35 -22.60 -16.15
N LEU A 496 51.91 -22.73 -14.94
CA LEU A 496 52.55 -23.96 -14.46
C LEU A 496 51.51 -25.09 -14.31
N VAL A 497 50.46 -24.86 -13.52
CA VAL A 497 49.43 -25.87 -13.24
C VAL A 497 48.73 -26.34 -14.51
N ARG A 498 48.44 -25.42 -15.44
CA ARG A 498 47.80 -25.73 -16.72
C ARG A 498 48.64 -26.65 -17.60
N ARG A 499 49.97 -26.59 -17.53
CA ARG A 499 50.86 -27.53 -18.27
C ARG A 499 50.73 -28.94 -17.71
N TYR A 500 50.82 -29.10 -16.40
CA TYR A 500 50.65 -30.40 -15.73
C TYR A 500 49.24 -30.98 -15.95
N TRP A 501 48.24 -30.12 -15.85
CA TRP A 501 46.84 -30.47 -16.06
C TRP A 501 46.56 -31.02 -17.46
N LYS A 502 47.02 -30.32 -18.51
CA LYS A 502 46.88 -30.80 -19.91
C LYS A 502 47.54 -32.17 -20.13
N ARG A 503 48.68 -32.41 -19.47
CA ARG A 503 49.37 -33.71 -19.54
C ARG A 503 48.56 -34.81 -18.85
N PHE A 504 48.06 -34.53 -17.65
CA PHE A 504 47.19 -35.43 -16.90
C PHE A 504 45.92 -35.80 -17.69
N LEU A 505 45.25 -34.82 -18.30
CA LEU A 505 44.07 -35.05 -19.15
C LEU A 505 44.38 -35.97 -20.33
N ARG A 506 45.49 -35.75 -21.04
CA ARG A 506 45.90 -36.59 -22.18
C ARG A 506 46.19 -38.04 -21.79
N ASP A 507 46.70 -38.26 -20.58
CA ASP A 507 47.03 -39.59 -20.07
C ASP A 507 45.80 -40.33 -19.52
N THR A 508 44.81 -39.59 -19.01
CA THR A 508 43.60 -40.15 -18.40
C THR A 508 42.46 -40.32 -19.40
N SER A 509 42.28 -39.39 -20.33
CA SER A 509 41.26 -39.46 -21.39
C SER A 509 41.31 -40.78 -22.17
N LYS A 510 42.51 -41.30 -22.45
CA LYS A 510 42.72 -42.59 -23.15
C LYS A 510 42.25 -43.84 -22.38
N LYS A 511 42.05 -43.70 -21.06
CA LYS A 511 41.70 -44.77 -20.11
C LYS A 511 40.23 -44.72 -19.70
N ILE A 512 39.60 -43.55 -19.80
CA ILE A 512 38.19 -43.31 -19.50
C ILE A 512 37.33 -43.96 -20.61
N GLY A 513 36.28 -44.68 -20.23
CA GLY A 513 35.40 -45.39 -21.18
C GLY A 513 35.87 -46.79 -21.62
N LYS A 514 37.00 -47.28 -21.09
CA LYS A 514 37.48 -48.66 -21.31
C LYS A 514 37.27 -49.49 -20.05
N VAL A 515 36.42 -50.51 -20.14
CA VAL A 515 35.93 -51.34 -19.02
C VAL A 515 37.05 -51.92 -18.12
N THR A 516 38.25 -52.17 -18.65
CA THR A 516 39.37 -52.77 -17.88
C THR A 516 40.35 -51.75 -17.29
N GLN A 517 40.34 -50.49 -17.75
CA GLN A 517 41.32 -49.47 -17.36
C GLN A 517 40.70 -48.26 -16.67
N ASP A 518 39.38 -48.15 -16.72
CA ASP A 518 38.64 -47.06 -16.11
C ASP A 518 38.57 -47.21 -14.59
N LYS A 519 38.84 -46.12 -13.87
CA LYS A 519 38.79 -46.05 -12.40
C LYS A 519 38.12 -44.74 -12.01
N PHE A 520 37.12 -44.82 -11.13
CA PHE A 520 36.38 -43.65 -10.61
C PHE A 520 37.27 -42.52 -10.07
N ARG A 521 38.47 -42.85 -9.57
CA ARG A 521 39.46 -41.86 -9.12
C ARG A 521 39.80 -40.84 -10.22
N TYR A 522 39.88 -41.24 -11.48
CA TYR A 522 40.19 -40.33 -12.58
C TYR A 522 39.08 -39.31 -12.81
N SER A 523 37.81 -39.72 -12.71
CA SER A 523 36.66 -38.83 -12.87
C SER A 523 36.54 -37.83 -11.72
N TYR A 524 36.67 -38.25 -10.46
CA TYR A 524 36.63 -37.32 -9.33
C TYR A 524 37.85 -36.39 -9.29
N SER A 525 39.06 -36.90 -9.58
CA SER A 525 40.24 -36.03 -9.73
C SER A 525 40.02 -35.00 -10.84
N ASN A 526 39.34 -35.37 -11.93
CA ASN A 526 39.09 -34.44 -13.02
C ASN A 526 38.19 -33.27 -12.58
N VAL A 527 37.06 -33.59 -11.91
CA VAL A 527 36.16 -32.58 -11.34
C VAL A 527 36.86 -31.70 -10.30
N PHE A 528 37.65 -32.31 -9.40
CA PHE A 528 38.37 -31.58 -8.37
C PHE A 528 39.37 -30.58 -8.95
N PHE A 529 40.20 -31.01 -9.91
CA PHE A 529 41.15 -30.11 -10.55
C PHE A 529 40.46 -29.07 -11.45
N ALA A 530 39.39 -29.43 -12.16
CA ALA A 530 38.57 -28.47 -12.90
C ALA A 530 38.00 -27.38 -11.99
N PHE A 531 37.55 -27.75 -10.77
CA PHE A 531 37.12 -26.80 -9.76
C PHE A 531 38.27 -25.88 -9.33
N CYS A 532 39.42 -26.43 -8.94
CA CYS A 532 40.59 -25.63 -8.56
C CYS A 532 41.09 -24.69 -9.69
N LEU A 533 41.08 -25.15 -10.95
CA LEU A 533 41.47 -24.37 -12.12
C LEU A 533 40.45 -23.33 -12.56
N ALA A 534 39.22 -23.37 -12.03
CA ALA A 534 38.18 -22.39 -12.34
C ALA A 534 38.39 -21.04 -11.63
N TRP A 535 39.05 -21.04 -10.47
CA TRP A 535 39.22 -19.86 -9.61
C TRP A 535 40.22 -18.79 -10.06
N PRO A 536 41.39 -19.12 -10.66
CA PRO A 536 42.45 -18.13 -10.88
C PRO A 536 42.04 -16.91 -11.73
N ILE A 537 41.25 -17.11 -12.79
CA ILE A 537 40.79 -16.00 -13.64
C ILE A 537 39.78 -15.12 -12.89
N PRO A 538 38.71 -15.67 -12.26
CA PRO A 538 37.84 -14.90 -11.37
C PRO A 538 38.59 -14.16 -10.26
N LEU A 539 39.61 -14.77 -9.66
CA LEU A 539 40.38 -14.14 -8.58
C LEU A 539 41.18 -12.92 -9.08
N MET A 540 41.78 -13.00 -10.28
CA MET A 540 42.42 -11.83 -10.90
C MET A 540 41.43 -10.70 -11.16
N VAL A 541 40.24 -11.05 -11.65
CA VAL A 541 39.16 -10.11 -11.94
C VAL A 541 38.63 -9.46 -10.65
N GLY A 542 38.42 -10.24 -9.59
CA GLY A 542 38.02 -9.74 -8.28
C GLY A 542 39.09 -8.85 -7.64
N LEU A 543 40.38 -9.21 -7.77
CA LEU A 543 41.50 -8.35 -7.34
C LEU A 543 41.50 -7.01 -8.08
N ALA A 544 41.31 -7.01 -9.40
CA ALA A 544 41.17 -5.78 -10.17
C ALA A 544 39.95 -4.96 -9.73
N GLY A 545 38.83 -5.61 -9.43
CA GLY A 545 37.62 -4.99 -8.90
C GLY A 545 37.85 -4.29 -7.55
N LEU A 546 38.61 -4.91 -6.65
CA LEU A 546 38.98 -4.31 -5.36
C LEU A 546 39.81 -3.03 -5.55
N ILE A 547 40.78 -3.03 -6.46
CA ILE A 547 41.57 -1.83 -6.77
C ILE A 547 40.66 -0.72 -7.32
N PHE A 548 39.77 -1.05 -8.26
CA PHE A 548 38.83 -0.07 -8.84
C PHE A 548 37.83 0.48 -7.81
N SER A 549 37.38 -0.34 -6.86
CA SER A 549 36.47 0.08 -5.80
C SER A 549 37.09 1.10 -4.83
N SER A 550 38.42 1.23 -4.78
CA SER A 550 39.07 2.24 -3.95
C SER A 550 39.01 3.65 -4.53
N ALA A 551 38.66 3.81 -5.81
CA ALA A 551 38.59 5.11 -6.50
C ALA A 551 37.28 5.87 -6.27
N TRP A 552 36.97 6.24 -5.03
CA TRP A 552 35.77 7.02 -4.70
C TRP A 552 35.66 8.36 -5.45
N GLN A 553 36.79 8.93 -5.90
CA GLN A 553 36.87 10.18 -6.66
C GLN A 553 36.26 10.07 -8.07
N TYR A 554 36.18 8.86 -8.62
CA TYR A 554 35.61 8.60 -9.94
C TYR A 554 34.44 7.63 -9.79
N PRO A 555 33.19 8.13 -9.65
CA PRO A 555 32.01 7.31 -9.35
C PRO A 555 31.80 6.14 -10.31
N PHE A 556 32.07 6.34 -11.61
CA PHE A 556 31.97 5.28 -12.62
C PHE A 556 32.97 4.14 -12.36
N VAL A 557 34.23 4.46 -12.08
CA VAL A 557 35.29 3.47 -11.81
C VAL A 557 35.01 2.72 -10.50
N HIS A 558 34.55 3.45 -9.48
CA HIS A 558 34.19 2.87 -8.19
C HIS A 558 33.08 1.82 -8.33
N HIS A 559 31.96 2.17 -8.99
CA HIS A 559 30.84 1.24 -9.17
C HIS A 559 31.17 0.10 -10.14
N PHE A 560 31.98 0.35 -11.18
CA PHE A 560 32.49 -0.70 -12.05
C PHE A 560 33.37 -1.69 -11.26
N GLY A 561 34.20 -1.18 -10.36
CA GLY A 561 34.99 -2.00 -9.44
C GLY A 561 34.13 -2.86 -8.53
N GLN A 562 33.12 -2.28 -7.89
CA GLN A 562 32.16 -3.01 -7.05
C GLN A 562 31.50 -4.16 -7.82
N ALA A 563 31.05 -3.93 -9.06
CA ALA A 563 30.45 -4.97 -9.90
C ALA A 563 31.41 -6.13 -10.18
N LEU A 564 32.72 -5.87 -10.23
CA LEU A 564 33.75 -6.84 -10.58
C LEU A 564 34.27 -7.65 -9.37
N THR A 565 33.99 -7.22 -8.14
CA THR A 565 34.49 -7.86 -6.91
C THR A 565 33.93 -9.27 -6.67
N ILE A 566 32.75 -9.59 -7.19
CA ILE A 566 32.06 -10.90 -6.97
C ILE A 566 31.85 -11.63 -8.31
N PRO A 567 32.89 -12.20 -8.94
CA PRO A 567 32.79 -12.84 -10.25
C PRO A 567 32.32 -14.30 -10.19
N MET A 568 31.27 -14.61 -9.41
CA MET A 568 30.78 -15.99 -9.23
C MET A 568 30.30 -16.64 -10.53
N ALA A 569 29.63 -15.88 -11.40
CA ALA A 569 29.23 -16.36 -12.72
C ALA A 569 30.45 -16.74 -13.59
N LEU A 570 31.57 -16.01 -13.45
CA LEU A 570 32.81 -16.30 -14.15
C LEU A 570 33.46 -17.60 -13.64
N VAL A 571 33.37 -17.88 -12.33
CA VAL A 571 33.84 -19.15 -11.74
C VAL A 571 33.08 -20.32 -12.34
N MET A 572 31.74 -20.24 -12.37
CA MET A 572 30.88 -21.27 -12.96
C MET A 572 31.19 -21.47 -14.45
N PHE A 573 31.34 -20.40 -15.21
CA PHE A 573 31.73 -20.47 -16.62
C PHE A 573 33.09 -21.15 -16.82
N CYS A 574 34.11 -20.75 -16.03
CA CYS A 574 35.46 -21.34 -16.12
C CYS A 574 35.48 -22.81 -15.72
N PHE A 575 34.67 -23.22 -14.74
CA PHE A 575 34.50 -24.60 -14.32
C PHE A 575 33.90 -25.47 -15.42
N VAL A 576 32.78 -25.05 -16.01
CA VAL A 576 32.14 -25.75 -17.13
C VAL A 576 33.08 -25.82 -18.32
N ARG A 577 33.79 -24.73 -18.64
CA ARG A 577 34.78 -24.69 -19.72
C ARG A 577 35.90 -25.71 -19.51
N GLU A 578 36.37 -25.94 -18.28
CA GLU A 578 37.43 -26.91 -18.03
C GLU A 578 36.91 -28.37 -18.12
N LEU A 579 35.65 -28.61 -17.78
CA LEU A 579 35.01 -29.92 -17.96
C LEU A 579 34.73 -30.28 -19.44
N VAL A 580 34.36 -29.28 -20.26
CA VAL A 580 34.03 -29.41 -21.70
C VAL A 580 35.28 -29.20 -22.59
N ARG A 581 36.46 -29.08 -22.00
CA ARG A 581 37.70 -28.91 -22.77
C ARG A 581 38.01 -30.16 -23.62
N PRO A 582 38.74 -30.05 -24.76
CA PRO A 582 39.30 -31.21 -25.43
C PRO A 582 40.09 -32.10 -24.45
N GLU A 583 39.82 -33.41 -24.46
CA GLU A 583 40.34 -34.40 -23.49
C GLU A 583 39.83 -34.23 -22.04
N GLY A 584 38.84 -33.35 -21.82
CA GLY A 584 38.15 -33.14 -20.55
C GLY A 584 37.10 -34.23 -20.26
N LEU A 585 36.59 -34.25 -19.02
CA LEU A 585 35.72 -35.32 -18.52
C LEU A 585 34.46 -35.52 -19.36
N LEU A 586 33.77 -34.42 -19.70
CA LEU A 586 32.49 -34.50 -20.40
C LEU A 586 32.73 -34.95 -21.85
N ILE A 587 33.76 -34.44 -22.51
CA ILE A 587 34.08 -34.88 -23.86
C ILE A 587 34.51 -36.36 -23.85
N SER A 588 35.35 -36.82 -22.92
CA SER A 588 35.80 -38.22 -22.92
C SER A 588 34.70 -39.23 -22.58
N HIS A 589 33.73 -38.87 -21.73
CA HIS A 589 32.56 -39.72 -21.45
C HIS A 589 31.53 -39.71 -22.59
N PHE A 590 31.26 -38.54 -23.20
CA PHE A 590 30.20 -38.40 -24.19
C PHE A 590 30.67 -38.54 -25.65
N ALA A 591 31.96 -38.47 -25.96
CA ALA A 591 32.47 -38.65 -27.33
C ALA A 591 32.31 -40.08 -27.87
N GLY A 592 32.13 -41.09 -27.02
CA GLY A 592 31.75 -42.45 -27.42
C GLY A 592 30.31 -42.54 -27.93
N ILE A 593 29.45 -41.58 -27.58
CA ILE A 593 28.11 -41.42 -28.13
C ILE A 593 28.27 -40.54 -29.38
N ARG A 594 28.51 -41.19 -30.52
CA ARG A 594 28.61 -40.56 -31.83
C ARG A 594 27.22 -40.04 -32.24
N ILE A 595 26.76 -38.95 -31.64
CA ILE A 595 25.66 -38.16 -32.18
C ILE A 595 26.23 -37.43 -33.40
N TRP A 596 25.60 -37.69 -34.54
CA TRP A 596 25.78 -36.99 -35.81
C TRP A 596 25.67 -35.47 -35.60
N LEU A 597 26.78 -34.79 -35.39
CA LEU A 597 26.90 -33.34 -35.47
C LEU A 597 28.00 -33.04 -36.48
N PRO A 598 27.73 -32.24 -37.53
CA PRO A 598 28.75 -31.85 -38.49
C PRO A 598 29.84 -31.03 -37.80
N ALA A 599 31.06 -31.15 -38.32
CA ALA A 599 32.31 -30.67 -37.76
C ALA A 599 32.25 -29.24 -37.16
N PRO A 600 32.96 -28.97 -36.05
CA PRO A 600 33.07 -27.61 -35.53
C PRO A 600 34.08 -26.80 -36.37
N LEU A 601 33.56 -25.86 -37.15
CA LEU A 601 34.27 -24.69 -37.65
C LEU A 601 34.57 -23.74 -36.48
N VAL A 602 35.53 -24.06 -35.60
CA VAL A 602 36.12 -23.01 -34.75
C VAL A 602 37.57 -23.34 -34.37
N THR A 603 38.51 -22.97 -35.23
CA THR A 603 39.87 -22.60 -34.78
C THR A 603 39.78 -21.23 -34.10
N ILE A 604 39.51 -21.20 -32.80
CA ILE A 604 39.91 -20.03 -31.98
C ILE A 604 41.38 -20.25 -31.65
N ASN A 605 42.26 -19.70 -32.49
CA ASN A 605 43.61 -19.35 -32.07
C ASN A 605 43.48 -18.23 -31.04
N ALA A 606 43.90 -18.52 -29.81
CA ALA A 606 44.28 -17.54 -28.80
C ALA A 606 45.65 -17.95 -28.25
#